data_AF-A0A7Y3CRJ9-F1
#
_entry.id   AF-A0A7Y3CRJ9-F1
#
_cell.length_a   1.000
_cell.length_b   1.000
_cell.length_c   1.000
_cell.angle_alpha   90.00
_cell.angle_beta   90.00
_cell.angle_gamma   90.00
#
_symmetry.space_group_name_H-M   'P 1'
#
loop_
_entity.id
_entity.type
_entity.pdbx_description
1 polymer ?
#
loop_
_entity_poly.entity_id
_entity_poly.type
_entity_poly.pdbx_seq_one_letter_code
_entity_poly.pdbx_strand_id
1 'polypeptide(L)'
;IDVGVPLVGNDGLIRRGSTLYVVENALAQISAVKISPDGSSGFVDQVYPVTGSETPTTAGIFGNALYAADARFGSMAGPYKVFRVDLK
;
A
#
# COMPACT_ATOMS: atom_id res chain seq x y z
N ILE A 1 -14.22 -2.32 5.35
CA ILE A 1 -13.67 -3.54 5.98
C ILE A 1 -13.16 -3.15 7.35
N ASP A 2 -13.58 -3.85 8.40
CA ASP A 2 -13.00 -3.67 9.73
C ASP A 2 -11.69 -4.46 9.81
N VAL A 3 -10.58 -3.78 10.13
CA VAL A 3 -9.25 -4.39 10.23
C VAL A 3 -8.67 -4.34 11.64
N GLY A 4 -9.43 -3.84 12.62
CA GLY A 4 -9.07 -3.82 14.05
C GLY A 4 -7.93 -2.88 14.46
N VAL A 5 -7.22 -2.27 13.50
CA VAL A 5 -6.08 -1.36 13.74
C VAL A 5 -6.14 -0.15 12.79
N PRO A 6 -5.59 1.00 13.17
CA PRO A 6 -5.52 2.14 12.26
C PRO A 6 -4.57 1.87 11.09
N LEU A 7 -5.00 2.24 9.88
CA LEU A 7 -4.16 2.35 8.69
C LEU A 7 -4.00 3.84 8.36
N VAL A 8 -2.86 4.40 8.77
CA VAL A 8 -2.66 5.85 8.85
C VAL A 8 -2.33 6.40 7.48
N GLY A 9 -3.14 7.37 7.01
CA GLY A 9 -3.00 7.89 5.66
C GLY A 9 -3.29 6.83 4.60
N ASN A 10 -4.24 5.92 4.86
CA ASN A 10 -4.70 4.99 3.83
C ASN A 10 -5.17 5.76 2.58
N ASP A 11 -4.78 5.26 1.41
CA ASP A 11 -5.00 5.96 0.14
C ASP A 11 -5.31 4.92 -0.96
N GLY A 12 -4.28 4.25 -1.46
CA GLY A 12 -4.40 3.24 -2.52
C GLY A 12 -4.80 1.86 -2.02
N LEU A 13 -5.57 1.13 -2.84
CA LEU A 13 -6.04 -0.23 -2.55
C LEU A 13 -5.79 -1.17 -3.73
N ILE A 14 -5.15 -2.30 -3.47
CA ILE A 14 -4.81 -3.32 -4.49
C ILE A 14 -5.18 -4.70 -3.96
N ARG A 15 -5.99 -5.45 -4.70
CA ARG A 15 -6.42 -6.79 -4.26
C ARG A 15 -5.74 -7.89 -5.08
N ARG A 16 -5.18 -8.90 -4.40
CA ARG A 16 -4.72 -10.18 -4.98
C ARG A 16 -5.29 -11.34 -4.18
N GLY A 17 -6.28 -12.04 -4.74
CA GLY A 17 -6.98 -13.12 -4.03
C GLY A 17 -7.66 -12.62 -2.75
N SER A 18 -7.36 -13.25 -1.61
CA SER A 18 -7.86 -12.85 -0.27
C SER A 18 -6.94 -11.85 0.45
N THR A 19 -5.98 -11.24 -0.26
CA THR A 19 -5.14 -10.17 0.29
C THR A 19 -5.49 -8.84 -0.34
N LEU A 20 -5.75 -7.85 0.50
CA LEU A 20 -5.92 -6.45 0.15
C LEU A 20 -4.68 -5.69 0.63
N TYR A 21 -3.88 -5.20 -0.30
CA TYR A 21 -2.76 -4.31 -0.02
C TYR A 21 -3.28 -2.87 0.06
N VAL A 22 -3.01 -2.22 1.18
CA VAL A 22 -3.42 -0.84 1.47
C VAL A 22 -2.16 0.01 1.51
N VAL A 23 -2.07 0.98 0.61
CA VAL A 23 -1.00 1.98 0.62
C VAL A 23 -1.30 3.00 1.72
N GLU A 24 -0.34 3.22 2.60
CA GLU A 24 -0.39 4.17 3.70
C GLU A 24 0.59 5.31 3.40
N ASN A 25 0.06 6.42 2.86
CA ASN A 25 0.84 7.55 2.34
C ASN A 25 1.63 8.27 3.44
N ALA A 26 1.04 8.42 4.63
CA ALA A 26 1.62 9.15 5.75
C ALA A 26 2.77 8.40 6.42
N LEU A 27 2.78 7.07 6.30
CA LEU A 27 3.80 6.19 6.87
C LEU A 27 4.77 5.64 5.81
N ALA A 28 4.56 5.97 4.53
CA ALA A 28 5.33 5.43 3.41
C ALA A 28 5.48 3.90 3.44
N GLN A 29 4.36 3.20 3.64
CA GLN A 29 4.31 1.73 3.73
C GLN A 29 3.08 1.18 3.02
N ILE A 30 3.04 -0.14 2.86
CA ILE A 30 1.90 -0.88 2.33
C ILE A 30 1.57 -2.01 3.30
N SER A 31 0.36 -1.99 3.85
CA SER A 31 -0.16 -3.06 4.71
C SER A 31 -0.88 -4.12 3.86
N ALA A 32 -0.45 -5.38 3.97
CA ALA A 32 -1.16 -6.53 3.44
C ALA A 32 -2.21 -7.00 4.45
N VAL A 33 -3.47 -6.82 4.09
CA VAL A 33 -4.63 -7.20 4.90
C VAL A 33 -5.19 -8.51 4.37
N LYS A 34 -5.29 -9.54 5.21
CA LYS A 34 -6.06 -10.75 4.89
C LYS A 34 -7.53 -10.44 5.16
N ILE A 35 -8.37 -10.62 4.15
CA ILE A 35 -9.79 -10.28 4.22
C ILE A 35 -10.64 -11.54 4.37
N SER A 36 -11.74 -11.42 5.10
CA SER A 36 -12.75 -12.48 5.24
C SER A 36 -13.39 -12.81 3.89
N PRO A 37 -13.98 -14.02 3.72
CA PRO A 37 -14.62 -14.41 2.45
C PRO A 37 -15.73 -13.47 1.98
N ASP A 38 -16.45 -12.85 2.91
CA ASP A 38 -17.51 -11.86 2.66
C ASP A 38 -16.98 -10.41 2.54
N GLY A 39 -15.67 -10.20 2.76
CA GLY A 39 -15.02 -8.89 2.68
C GLY A 39 -15.41 -7.90 3.79
N SER A 40 -16.14 -8.34 4.82
CA SER A 40 -16.62 -7.47 5.89
C SER A 40 -15.53 -7.14 6.91
N SER A 41 -14.60 -8.05 7.15
CA SER A 41 -13.51 -7.92 8.12
C SER A 41 -12.17 -8.40 7.59
N GLY A 42 -11.10 -8.08 8.29
CA GLY A 42 -9.75 -8.54 7.99
C GLY A 42 -8.79 -8.25 9.12
N PHE A 43 -7.52 -8.56 8.89
CA PHE A 43 -6.42 -8.21 9.79
C PHE A 43 -5.16 -7.94 8.99
N VAL A 44 -4.28 -7.10 9.54
CA VAL A 44 -2.96 -6.84 8.95
C VAL A 44 -2.07 -8.04 9.18
N ASP A 45 -1.68 -8.71 8.09
CA ASP A 45 -0.83 -9.90 8.09
C ASP A 45 0.66 -9.52 7.96
N GLN A 46 0.93 -8.49 7.15
CA GLN A 46 2.30 -8.01 6.93
C GLN A 46 2.31 -6.53 6.54
N VAL A 47 3.40 -5.83 6.87
CA VAL A 47 3.66 -4.46 6.45
C VAL A 47 4.92 -4.42 5.58
N TYR A 48 4.86 -3.69 4.49
CA TYR A 48 5.95 -3.53 3.53
C TYR A 48 6.36 -2.05 3.46
N PRO A 49 7.60 -1.68 3.82
CA PRO A 49 8.05 -0.31 3.67
C PRO A 49 8.21 0.04 2.18
N VAL A 50 7.85 1.27 1.80
CA VAL A 50 8.13 1.84 0.48
C VAL A 50 9.38 2.71 0.58
N THR A 51 10.54 2.06 0.78
CA THR A 51 11.81 2.74 1.08
C THR A 51 12.15 3.79 0.03
N GLY A 52 12.32 5.04 0.49
CA GLY A 52 12.70 6.18 -0.34
C GLY A 52 11.53 6.95 -0.97
N SER A 53 10.29 6.48 -0.80
CA SER A 53 9.10 7.23 -1.21
C SER A 53 8.82 8.37 -0.24
N GLU A 54 8.38 9.51 -0.76
CA GLU A 54 7.93 10.64 0.05
C GLU A 54 6.45 10.54 0.39
N THR A 55 5.61 10.18 -0.57
CA THR A 55 4.15 10.08 -0.40
C THR A 55 3.59 9.05 -1.39
N PRO A 56 3.68 7.74 -1.10
CA PRO A 56 3.09 6.73 -1.97
C PRO A 56 1.57 6.81 -1.85
N THR A 57 0.86 6.94 -2.97
CA THR A 57 -0.61 7.18 -2.95
C THR A 57 -1.40 6.03 -3.56
N THR A 58 -0.83 5.34 -4.55
CA THR A 58 -1.42 4.15 -5.16
C THR A 58 -0.33 3.18 -5.59
N ALA A 59 -0.70 1.95 -5.93
CA ALA A 59 0.24 1.00 -6.51
C ALA A 59 -0.43 0.14 -7.58
N GLY A 60 0.38 -0.36 -8.51
CA GLY A 60 0.04 -1.49 -9.37
C GLY A 60 0.66 -2.78 -8.84
N ILE A 61 0.10 -3.93 -9.19
CA ILE A 61 0.71 -5.23 -8.93
C ILE A 61 1.17 -5.87 -10.24
N PHE A 62 2.40 -6.38 -10.26
CA PHE A 62 2.93 -7.13 -11.39
C PHE A 62 3.89 -8.22 -10.92
N GLY A 63 3.61 -9.47 -11.31
CA GLY A 63 4.33 -10.64 -10.81
C GLY A 63 4.23 -10.74 -9.28
N ASN A 64 5.38 -10.78 -8.61
CA ASN A 64 5.46 -10.83 -7.15
C ASN A 64 5.92 -9.51 -6.52
N ALA A 65 5.55 -8.38 -7.13
CA ALA A 65 5.89 -7.06 -6.60
C ALA A 65 4.73 -6.07 -6.76
N LEU A 66 4.69 -5.11 -5.85
CA LEU A 66 3.91 -3.88 -5.98
C LEU A 66 4.79 -2.76 -6.53
N TYR A 67 4.17 -1.84 -7.25
CA TYR A 67 4.81 -0.69 -7.86
C TYR A 67 4.06 0.55 -7.41
N ALA A 68 4.56 1.20 -6.36
CA ALA A 68 3.92 2.33 -5.72
C ALA A 68 4.27 3.65 -6.42
N ALA A 69 3.27 4.42 -6.80
CA ALA A 69 3.44 5.76 -7.36
C ALA A 69 3.63 6.78 -6.23
N ASP A 70 4.73 7.52 -6.28
CA ASP A 70 5.07 8.55 -5.31
C ASP A 70 4.57 9.93 -5.80
N ALA A 71 3.58 10.49 -5.10
CA ALA A 71 2.93 11.74 -5.49
C ALA A 71 3.68 13.00 -5.03
N ARG A 72 4.58 12.88 -4.05
CA ARG A 72 5.41 13.99 -3.54
C ARG A 72 4.61 15.28 -3.26
N PHE A 73 3.47 15.21 -2.56
CA PHE A 73 2.61 16.40 -2.36
C PHE A 73 3.34 17.60 -1.73
N GLY A 74 4.37 17.36 -0.91
CA GLY A 74 5.22 18.41 -0.32
C GLY A 74 6.37 18.90 -1.21
N SER A 75 6.65 18.23 -2.33
CA SER A 75 7.76 18.51 -3.24
C SER A 75 7.33 18.24 -4.69
N MET A 76 6.37 19.05 -5.18
CA MET A 76 5.82 18.98 -6.54
C MET A 76 6.81 19.51 -7.61
N ALA A 77 8.07 19.07 -7.53
CA ALA A 77 9.14 19.44 -8.44
C ALA A 77 9.98 18.21 -8.81
N GLY A 78 10.55 18.21 -10.02
CA GLY A 78 11.41 17.15 -10.52
C GLY A 78 10.65 15.94 -11.08
N PRO A 79 11.38 14.85 -11.42
CA PRO A 79 10.77 13.64 -11.96
C PRO A 79 10.04 12.85 -10.87
N TYR A 80 8.84 12.39 -11.18
CA TYR A 80 8.10 11.45 -10.34
C TYR A 80 8.70 10.04 -10.45
N LYS A 81 8.58 9.28 -9.36
CA LYS A 81 9.16 7.93 -9.24
C LYS A 81 8.10 6.90 -8.95
N VAL A 82 8.41 5.67 -9.34
CA VAL A 82 7.66 4.48 -8.96
C VAL A 82 8.60 3.59 -8.16
N PHE A 83 8.17 3.16 -6.98
CA PHE A 83 8.94 2.31 -6.09
C PHE A 83 8.46 0.88 -6.17
N ARG A 84 9.38 -0.04 -6.46
CA ARG A 84 9.12 -1.47 -6.43
C ARG A 84 9.21 -1.97 -4.99
N VAL A 85 8.21 -2.74 -4.58
CA VAL A 85 8.11 -3.41 -3.28
C VAL A 85 7.92 -4.90 -3.53
N ASP A 86 8.91 -5.71 -3.18
CA ASP A 86 8.84 -7.16 -3.36
C ASP A 86 7.95 -7.82 -2.31
N LEU A 87 7.02 -8.63 -2.77
CA LEU A 87 6.14 -9.44 -1.94
C LEU A 87 6.88 -10.72 -1.55
N LYS A 88 6.69 -11.19 -0.31
CA LYS A 88 7.21 -12.49 0.13
C LYS A 88 6.16 -13.58 -0.01
#